data_AF-E9J7L5-F1
#
_entry.id   AF-E9J7L5-F1
#
_cell.length_a   1.000
_cell.length_b   1.000
_cell.length_c   1.000
_cell.angle_alpha   90.00
_cell.angle_beta   90.00
_cell.angle_gamma   90.00
#
_symmetry.space_group_name_H-M   'P 1'
#
loop_
_entity.id
_entity.type
_entity.pdbx_description
1 polymer ?
#
loop_
_entity_poly.entity_id
_entity_poly.type
_entity_poly.pdbx_seq_one_letter_code
_entity_poly.pdbx_strand_id
1 'polypeptide(L)'
;MDTLTIKDMSINKRKKAEEHRSPTDNFMTQMNYQFGIILPQIQTLLNLSTYQSSPQEMTLINDFDQVIAAEIIERNALIYIAGYVAHRFRNNYPDLEILTKDLSNPLPNDWLCMFSRGNCIYPSESFQETAIIMEKEFQKFHGNFFNRCIKILDKLTDI
;
A
#
# COMPACT_ATOMS: atom_id res chain seq x y z
N MET A 1 -45.06 -61.41 5.22
CA MET A 1 -45.00 -60.72 3.93
C MET A 1 -46.32 -59.97 3.83
N ASP A 2 -46.40 -58.64 3.85
CA ASP A 2 -45.60 -57.69 3.08
C ASP A 2 -45.52 -56.26 3.67
N THR A 3 -44.27 -55.78 3.76
CA THR A 3 -43.73 -54.48 3.30
C THR A 3 -44.57 -53.18 3.38
N LEU A 4 -45.08 -52.82 4.56
CA LEU A 4 -45.44 -51.42 4.88
C LEU A 4 -44.29 -50.69 5.57
N THR A 5 -43.12 -50.61 4.94
CA THR A 5 -42.04 -49.73 5.42
C THR A 5 -41.00 -49.62 4.32
N ILE A 6 -40.57 -48.39 3.97
CA ILE A 6 -39.32 -47.97 3.30
C ILE A 6 -39.58 -46.86 2.26
N LYS A 7 -40.71 -46.88 1.53
CA LYS A 7 -40.97 -45.86 0.49
C LYS A 7 -41.34 -44.49 1.06
N ASP A 8 -42.22 -44.43 2.06
CA ASP A 8 -42.72 -43.14 2.58
C ASP A 8 -41.70 -42.37 3.43
N MET A 9 -40.78 -43.08 4.08
CA MET A 9 -39.70 -42.48 4.88
C MET A 9 -38.59 -41.87 4.03
N SER A 10 -38.45 -42.30 2.76
CA SER A 10 -37.46 -41.78 1.82
C SER A 10 -37.93 -40.51 1.11
N ILE A 11 -39.24 -40.37 0.87
CA ILE A 11 -39.81 -39.17 0.21
C ILE A 11 -39.79 -37.98 1.17
N ASN A 12 -40.10 -38.20 2.45
CA ASN A 12 -40.15 -37.12 3.43
C ASN A 12 -38.74 -36.63 3.85
N LYS A 13 -37.72 -37.50 3.80
CA LYS A 13 -36.32 -37.10 4.00
C LYS A 13 -35.72 -36.34 2.81
N ARG A 14 -36.21 -36.58 1.59
CA ARG A 14 -35.77 -35.82 0.40
C ARG A 14 -36.38 -34.42 0.35
N LYS A 15 -37.65 -34.25 0.70
CA LYS A 15 -38.28 -32.90 0.75
C LYS A 15 -37.67 -31.99 1.83
N LYS A 16 -37.25 -32.54 2.97
CA LYS A 16 -36.66 -31.75 4.06
C LYS A 16 -35.20 -31.35 3.86
N ALA A 17 -34.52 -31.91 2.86
CA ALA A 17 -33.13 -31.56 2.52
C ALA A 17 -33.03 -30.44 1.46
N GLU A 18 -34.13 -30.11 0.79
CA GLU A 18 -34.16 -29.04 -0.24
C GLU A 18 -34.57 -27.67 0.33
N GLU A 19 -35.11 -27.61 1.54
CA GLU A 19 -35.65 -26.37 2.14
C GLU A 19 -34.63 -25.59 3.01
N HIS A 20 -33.41 -26.11 3.18
CA HIS A 20 -32.31 -25.46 3.92
C HIS A 20 -31.11 -25.12 3.04
N ARG A 21 -31.32 -24.65 1.80
CA ARG A 21 -30.26 -23.97 1.05
C ARG A 21 -30.27 -22.50 1.47
N SER A 22 -29.26 -22.09 2.24
CA SER A 22 -29.14 -20.73 2.76
C SER A 22 -29.24 -19.71 1.61
N PRO A 23 -29.97 -18.58 1.77
CA PRO A 23 -30.04 -17.52 0.75
C PRO A 23 -28.67 -17.03 0.29
N THR A 24 -27.65 -17.14 1.16
CA THR A 24 -26.26 -16.78 0.87
C THR A 24 -25.60 -17.70 -0.16
N ASP A 25 -25.94 -18.99 -0.16
CA ASP A 25 -25.35 -19.95 -1.09
C ASP A 25 -25.87 -19.70 -2.51
N ASN A 26 -27.14 -19.32 -2.64
CA ASN A 26 -27.75 -19.00 -3.92
C ASN A 26 -27.22 -17.67 -4.47
N PHE A 27 -26.97 -16.68 -3.60
CA PHE A 27 -26.38 -15.40 -3.98
C PHE A 27 -24.91 -15.55 -4.43
N MET A 28 -24.09 -16.28 -3.68
CA MET A 28 -22.69 -16.53 -4.05
C MET A 28 -22.60 -17.36 -5.34
N THR A 29 -23.50 -18.32 -5.53
CA THR A 29 -23.55 -19.11 -6.77
C THR A 29 -23.97 -18.25 -7.96
N GLN A 30 -24.99 -17.39 -7.82
CA GLN A 30 -25.42 -16.47 -8.87
C GLN A 30 -24.35 -15.44 -9.21
N MET A 31 -23.71 -14.84 -8.20
CA MET A 31 -22.55 -13.95 -8.37
C MET A 31 -21.44 -14.64 -9.16
N ASN A 32 -21.01 -15.83 -8.74
CA ASN A 32 -19.93 -16.55 -9.41
C ASN A 32 -20.30 -16.95 -10.85
N TYR A 33 -21.56 -17.31 -11.11
CA TYR A 33 -22.04 -17.59 -12.46
C TYR A 33 -22.05 -16.32 -13.33
N GLN A 34 -22.48 -15.21 -12.76
CA GLN A 34 -22.55 -13.92 -13.44
C GLN A 34 -21.13 -13.37 -13.71
N PHE A 35 -20.19 -13.49 -12.77
CA PHE A 35 -18.77 -13.18 -12.99
C PHE A 35 -18.12 -14.11 -14.02
N GLY A 36 -18.43 -15.41 -13.98
CA GLY A 36 -17.94 -16.40 -14.95
C GLY A 36 -18.42 -16.16 -16.37
N ILE A 37 -19.54 -15.45 -16.57
CA ILE A 37 -20.05 -15.06 -17.89
C ILE A 37 -19.52 -13.67 -18.29
N ILE A 38 -19.49 -12.71 -17.36
CA ILE A 38 -19.12 -11.31 -17.65
C ILE A 38 -17.62 -11.16 -17.93
N LEU A 39 -16.74 -11.79 -17.15
CA LEU A 39 -15.28 -11.65 -17.32
C LEU A 39 -14.77 -12.11 -18.71
N PRO A 40 -15.18 -13.28 -19.23
CA PRO A 40 -14.79 -13.70 -20.58
C PRO A 40 -15.39 -12.81 -21.68
N GLN A 41 -16.61 -12.31 -21.49
CA GLN A 41 -17.27 -11.40 -22.43
C GLN A 41 -16.57 -10.03 -22.48
N ILE A 42 -16.10 -9.50 -21.34
CA ILE A 42 -15.30 -8.29 -21.27
C ILE A 42 -13.93 -8.50 -21.96
N GLN A 43 -13.26 -9.64 -21.72
CA GLN A 43 -11.99 -9.95 -22.37
C GLN A 43 -12.11 -10.04 -23.89
N THR A 44 -13.21 -10.58 -24.41
CA THR A 44 -13.49 -10.63 -25.85
C THR A 44 -13.92 -9.28 -26.43
N LEU A 45 -14.69 -8.47 -25.69
CA LEU A 45 -15.06 -7.11 -26.11
C LEU A 45 -13.85 -6.15 -26.16
N LEU A 46 -12.90 -6.29 -25.23
CA LEU A 46 -11.71 -5.45 -25.15
C LEU A 46 -10.52 -6.01 -25.95
N ASN A 47 -10.64 -7.22 -26.52
CA ASN A 47 -9.54 -7.93 -27.20
C ASN A 47 -8.23 -7.91 -26.39
N LEU A 48 -8.34 -8.00 -25.06
CA LEU A 48 -7.22 -7.81 -24.15
C LEU A 48 -6.16 -8.93 -24.33
N SER A 49 -6.57 -10.09 -24.85
CA SER A 49 -5.69 -11.22 -25.13
C SER A 49 -4.77 -11.03 -26.34
N THR A 50 -5.09 -10.09 -27.24
CA THR A 50 -4.30 -9.75 -28.43
C THR A 50 -3.69 -8.36 -28.37
N TYR A 51 -3.97 -7.62 -27.29
CA TYR A 51 -3.41 -6.30 -27.06
C TYR A 51 -1.88 -6.37 -27.03
N GLN A 52 -1.27 -5.45 -27.78
CA GLN A 52 0.16 -5.19 -27.77
C GLN A 52 0.33 -3.70 -27.49
N SER A 53 1.01 -3.36 -26.40
CA SER A 53 1.27 -1.97 -26.06
C SER A 53 2.04 -1.31 -27.20
N SER A 54 1.53 -0.17 -27.65
CA SER A 54 2.25 0.70 -28.58
C SER A 54 3.53 1.24 -27.93
N PRO A 55 4.51 1.71 -28.74
CA PRO A 55 5.69 2.37 -28.21
C PRO A 55 5.34 3.56 -27.30
N GLN A 56 4.29 4.32 -27.63
CA GLN A 56 3.82 5.47 -26.85
C GLN A 56 3.28 5.04 -25.49
N GLU A 57 2.47 3.98 -25.43
CA GLU A 57 1.96 3.43 -24.16
C GLU A 57 3.09 2.90 -23.29
N MET A 58 4.10 2.24 -23.88
CA MET A 58 5.28 1.81 -23.15
C MET A 58 6.09 2.99 -22.59
N THR A 59 6.23 4.08 -23.35
CA THR A 59 6.87 5.30 -22.84
C THR A 59 6.12 5.87 -21.64
N LEU A 60 4.79 5.96 -21.71
CA LEU A 60 3.99 6.46 -20.59
C LEU A 60 4.10 5.59 -19.34
N ILE A 61 4.16 4.26 -19.51
CA ILE A 61 4.38 3.33 -18.39
C ILE A 61 5.75 3.57 -17.75
N ASN A 62 6.80 3.69 -18.58
CA ASN A 62 8.16 3.95 -18.07
C ASN A 62 8.26 5.30 -17.34
N ASP A 63 7.64 6.34 -17.88
CA ASP A 63 7.63 7.67 -17.26
C ASP A 63 6.91 7.62 -15.90
N PHE A 64 5.77 6.90 -15.84
CA PHE A 64 5.02 6.70 -14.60
C PHE A 64 5.83 5.93 -13.55
N ASP A 65 6.46 4.82 -13.95
CA ASP A 65 7.32 4.02 -13.07
C ASP A 65 8.49 4.84 -12.55
N GLN A 66 9.09 5.69 -13.39
CA GLN A 66 10.18 6.57 -12.99
C GLN A 66 9.74 7.61 -11.95
N VAL A 67 8.57 8.23 -12.13
CA VAL A 67 8.01 9.20 -11.17
C VAL A 67 7.73 8.52 -9.83
N ILE A 68 7.07 7.37 -9.82
CA ILE A 68 6.79 6.63 -8.59
C ILE A 68 8.09 6.21 -7.89
N ALA A 69 9.05 5.68 -8.64
CA ALA A 69 10.33 5.27 -8.08
C ALA A 69 11.06 6.46 -7.43
N ALA A 70 11.06 7.62 -8.08
CA ALA A 70 11.66 8.84 -7.53
C ALA A 70 10.98 9.26 -6.22
N GLU A 71 9.64 9.33 -6.19
CA GLU A 71 8.89 9.70 -4.98
C GLU A 71 9.14 8.74 -3.80
N ILE A 72 9.19 7.44 -4.08
CA ILE A 72 9.51 6.42 -3.07
C ILE A 72 10.94 6.62 -2.55
N ILE A 73 11.89 6.85 -3.45
CA ILE A 73 13.29 7.04 -3.08
C ILE A 73 13.47 8.29 -2.22
N GLU A 74 12.90 9.41 -2.64
CA GLU A 74 12.97 10.69 -1.93
C GLU A 74 12.35 10.60 -0.53
N ARG A 75 11.15 10.01 -0.42
CA ARG A 75 10.49 9.81 0.88
C ARG A 75 11.37 9.01 1.83
N ASN A 76 11.90 7.88 1.38
CA ASN A 76 12.74 7.02 2.23
C ASN A 76 14.09 7.68 2.56
N ALA A 77 14.68 8.44 1.63
CA ALA A 77 15.90 9.20 1.89
C ALA A 77 15.68 10.27 2.98
N LEU A 78 14.53 10.95 2.97
CA LEU A 78 14.15 11.91 4.01
C LEU A 78 14.04 11.24 5.38
N ILE A 79 13.38 10.07 5.46
CA ILE A 79 13.28 9.29 6.70
C ILE A 79 14.66 8.85 7.20
N TYR A 80 15.55 8.42 6.30
CA TYR A 80 16.92 8.07 6.65
C TYR A 80 17.69 9.25 7.25
N ILE A 81 17.58 10.44 6.63
CA ILE A 81 18.22 11.67 7.13
C ILE A 81 17.64 12.06 8.50
N ALA A 82 16.31 12.03 8.64
CA ALA A 82 15.65 12.30 9.92
C ALA A 82 16.11 11.32 11.01
N GLY A 83 16.20 10.02 10.71
CA GLY A 83 16.74 9.02 11.63
C GLY A 83 18.19 9.28 12.05
N TYR A 84 19.04 9.73 11.12
CA TYR A 84 20.41 10.16 11.43
C TYR A 84 20.43 11.38 12.37
N VAL A 85 19.58 12.37 12.13
CA VAL A 85 19.47 13.56 12.98
C VAL A 85 18.99 13.15 14.38
N ALA A 86 17.94 12.32 14.49
CA ALA A 86 17.44 11.79 15.76
C ALA A 86 18.58 11.12 16.55
N HIS A 87 19.32 10.21 15.91
CA HIS A 87 20.46 9.55 16.54
C HIS A 87 21.53 10.54 17.05
N ARG A 88 21.83 11.58 16.28
CA ARG A 88 22.83 12.59 16.66
C ARG A 88 22.41 13.40 17.87
N PHE A 89 21.10 13.59 18.07
CA PHE A 89 20.53 14.43 19.11
C PHE A 89 19.87 13.67 20.26
N ARG A 90 19.87 12.33 20.23
CA ARG A 90 19.19 11.44 21.18
C ARG A 90 19.45 11.70 22.66
N ASN A 91 20.65 12.17 23.01
CA ASN A 91 21.00 12.44 24.41
C ASN A 91 20.25 13.65 24.97
N ASN A 92 19.88 14.60 24.09
CA ASN A 92 19.19 15.83 24.46
C ASN A 92 17.69 15.73 24.19
N TYR A 93 17.29 14.95 23.18
CA TYR A 93 15.92 14.80 22.71
C TYR A 93 15.62 13.31 22.43
N PRO A 94 15.42 12.50 23.48
CA PRO A 94 15.20 11.05 23.34
C PRO A 94 13.87 10.70 22.65
N ASP A 95 12.94 11.64 22.60
CA ASP A 95 11.62 11.58 21.97
C ASP A 95 11.66 11.70 20.43
N LEU A 96 12.82 12.05 19.85
CA LEU A 96 13.01 12.06 18.39
C LEU A 96 13.20 10.68 17.79
N GLU A 97 13.51 9.67 18.60
CA GLU A 97 13.81 8.32 18.15
C GLU A 97 12.81 7.28 18.62
N ILE A 98 12.59 6.29 17.76
CA ILE A 98 12.01 5.00 18.08
C ILE A 98 13.06 3.97 17.70
N LEU A 99 13.47 3.12 18.65
CA LEU A 99 14.35 2.00 18.31
C LEU A 99 13.57 1.04 17.41
N THR A 100 14.19 0.62 16.32
CA THR A 100 13.55 -0.25 15.30
C THR A 100 12.97 -1.54 15.90
N LYS A 101 13.53 -2.03 17.01
CA LYS A 101 13.02 -3.20 17.76
C LYS A 101 11.66 -2.96 18.45
N ASP A 102 11.32 -1.71 18.71
CA ASP A 102 10.11 -1.28 19.42
C ASP A 102 9.01 -0.84 18.43
N LEU A 103 9.27 -0.93 17.12
CA LEU A 103 8.26 -0.76 16.07
C LEU A 103 7.27 -1.92 16.13
N SER A 104 6.06 -1.61 16.62
CA SER A 104 4.99 -2.59 16.83
C SER A 104 4.44 -3.19 15.52
N ASN A 105 4.64 -2.53 14.38
CA ASN A 105 4.34 -3.02 13.03
C ASN A 105 5.20 -2.28 12.00
N PRO A 106 6.37 -2.81 11.58
CA PRO A 106 7.11 -2.20 10.48
C PRO A 106 6.25 -2.23 9.22
N LEU A 107 6.16 -1.12 8.49
CA LEU A 107 5.39 -1.07 7.24
C LEU A 107 5.95 -2.10 6.25
N PRO A 108 5.08 -2.81 5.50
CA PRO A 108 5.52 -3.62 4.37
C PRO A 108 6.31 -2.72 3.41
N ASN A 109 7.55 -3.12 3.06
CA ASN A 109 8.51 -2.34 2.26
C ASN A 109 9.13 -1.11 2.92
N ASP A 110 9.27 -1.09 4.26
CA ASP A 110 10.11 -0.08 4.92
C ASP A 110 11.59 -0.27 4.52
N TRP A 111 12.06 0.60 3.62
CA TRP A 111 13.39 0.53 3.05
C TRP A 111 14.47 0.61 4.14
N LEU A 112 14.24 1.40 5.19
CA LEU A 112 15.18 1.56 6.29
C LEU A 112 15.31 0.26 7.11
N CYS A 113 14.20 -0.42 7.35
CA CYS A 113 14.20 -1.73 8.03
C CYS A 113 14.94 -2.79 7.21
N MET A 114 14.79 -2.78 5.87
CA MET A 114 15.46 -3.75 4.99
C MET A 114 16.98 -3.60 4.97
N PHE A 115 17.51 -2.37 5.01
CA PHE A 115 18.95 -2.12 4.87
C PHE A 115 19.69 -2.10 6.21
N SER A 116 19.02 -1.65 7.27
CA SER A 116 19.68 -1.41 8.55
C SER A 116 19.92 -2.65 9.40
N ARG A 117 19.31 -3.79 9.07
CA ARG A 117 19.32 -5.03 9.89
C ARG A 117 18.99 -4.76 11.37
N GLY A 118 18.19 -3.74 11.66
CA GLY A 118 17.74 -3.38 13.00
C GLY A 118 18.63 -2.43 13.81
N ASN A 119 19.76 -1.96 13.26
CA ASN A 119 20.68 -1.06 13.97
C ASN A 119 20.52 0.43 13.63
N CYS A 120 19.68 0.78 12.65
CA CYS A 120 19.33 2.18 12.41
C CYS A 120 18.26 2.65 13.38
N ILE A 121 18.28 3.95 13.61
CA ILE A 121 17.28 4.64 14.40
C ILE A 121 16.15 5.06 13.48
N TYR A 122 14.92 4.71 13.86
CA TYR A 122 13.74 5.17 13.17
C TYR A 122 13.32 6.50 13.80
N PRO A 123 13.11 7.56 13.02
CA PRO A 123 12.57 8.79 13.57
C PRO A 123 11.15 8.57 14.13
N SER A 124 10.80 9.24 15.22
CA SER A 124 9.43 9.23 15.72
C SER A 124 8.45 9.82 14.70
N GLU A 125 7.18 9.45 14.77
CA GLU A 125 6.15 9.89 13.80
C GLU A 125 6.06 11.43 13.73
N SER A 126 6.04 12.10 14.88
CA SER A 126 6.05 13.56 14.96
C SER A 126 7.30 14.17 14.31
N PHE A 127 8.46 13.51 14.43
CA PHE A 127 9.68 14.00 13.82
C PHE A 127 9.71 13.76 12.30
N GLN A 128 9.10 12.67 11.82
CA GLN A 128 8.89 12.44 10.38
C GLN A 128 7.98 13.51 9.77
N GLU A 129 6.86 13.83 10.43
CA GLU A 129 5.96 14.90 9.98
C GLU A 129 6.68 16.24 9.92
N THR A 130 7.48 16.55 10.94
CA THR A 130 8.30 17.76 10.98
C THR A 130 9.29 17.78 9.81
N ALA A 131 9.99 16.68 9.54
CA ALA A 131 10.91 16.58 8.41
C ALA A 131 10.22 16.81 7.06
N ILE A 132 9.00 16.28 6.88
CA ILE A 132 8.18 16.50 5.66
C ILE A 132 7.82 17.98 5.50
N ILE A 133 7.45 18.66 6.58
CA ILE A 133 7.13 20.10 6.55
C ILE A 133 8.39 20.91 6.21
N MET A 134 9.52 20.59 6.86
CA MET A 134 10.79 21.28 6.61
C MET A 134 11.26 21.09 5.16
N GLU A 135 11.12 19.89 4.59
CA GLU A 135 11.45 19.64 3.18
C GLU A 135 10.56 20.48 2.24
N LYS A 136 9.26 20.59 2.52
CA LYS A 136 8.35 21.42 1.72
C LYS A 136 8.73 22.90 1.78
N GLU A 137 9.04 23.43 2.96
CA GLU A 137 9.47 24.83 3.10
C GLU A 137 10.85 25.05 2.46
N PHE A 138 11.76 24.09 2.56
CA PHE A 138 13.06 24.11 1.87
C PHE A 138 12.87 24.16 0.34
N GLN A 139 12.05 23.28 -0.23
CA GLN A 139 11.74 23.26 -1.66
C GLN A 139 11.06 24.55 -2.11
N LYS A 140 10.15 25.11 -1.32
CA LYS A 140 9.49 26.39 -1.61
C LYS A 140 10.46 27.56 -1.58
N PHE A 141 11.43 27.55 -0.66
CA PHE A 141 12.43 28.59 -0.52
C PHE A 141 13.49 28.58 -1.64
N HIS A 142 13.88 27.38 -2.11
CA HIS A 142 14.87 27.21 -3.18
C HIS A 142 14.25 27.14 -4.59
N GLY A 143 13.13 26.45 -4.75
CA GLY A 143 12.58 26.08 -6.06
C GLY A 143 13.48 25.07 -6.76
N ASN A 144 13.67 25.22 -8.07
CA ASN A 144 14.45 24.28 -8.88
C ASN A 144 15.97 24.42 -8.72
N PHE A 145 16.45 25.48 -8.06
CA PHE A 145 17.88 25.76 -7.89
C PHE A 145 18.15 26.32 -6.50
N PHE A 146 19.39 26.24 -6.02
CA PHE A 146 19.73 26.90 -4.77
C PHE A 146 19.54 28.43 -4.87
N ASN A 147 18.57 28.95 -4.11
CA ASN A 147 18.48 30.36 -3.78
C ASN A 147 19.84 30.89 -3.29
N ARG A 148 20.31 32.02 -3.85
CA ARG A 148 21.66 32.57 -3.61
C ARG A 148 21.65 33.81 -2.70
N CYS A 149 20.59 33.98 -1.91
CA CYS A 149 20.49 35.12 -1.03
C CYS A 149 21.57 35.09 0.06
N ILE A 150 22.01 36.28 0.48
CA ILE A 150 22.97 36.43 1.59
C ILE A 150 22.29 35.99 2.89
N LYS A 151 23.06 35.35 3.80
CA LYS A 151 22.59 34.80 5.08
C LYS A 151 21.45 33.79 4.93
N ILE A 152 21.69 32.79 4.09
CA ILE A 152 20.66 31.83 3.71
C ILE A 152 20.15 30.98 4.87
N LEU A 153 21.03 30.61 5.81
CA LEU A 153 20.65 29.80 6.97
C LEU A 153 19.72 30.57 7.91
N ASP A 154 20.08 31.82 8.25
CA ASP A 154 19.24 32.70 9.08
C ASP A 154 17.84 32.83 8.49
N LYS A 155 17.75 33.06 7.18
CA LYS A 155 16.47 33.21 6.49
C LYS A 155 15.66 31.92 6.41
N LEU A 156 16.32 30.77 6.35
CA LEU A 156 15.66 29.46 6.29
C LEU A 156 15.12 29.06 7.67
N THR A 157 15.80 29.45 8.75
CA THR A 157 15.35 29.18 10.12
C THR A 157 14.26 30.13 10.60
N ASP A 158 14.07 31.26 9.91
CA ASP A 158 13.03 32.26 10.20
C ASP A 158 11.70 32.01 9.44
N ILE A 159 11.62 30.93 8.64
CA ILE A 159 10.40 30.50 7.92
C ILE A 159 9.49 29.68 8.83
#